data_AF-A0A2A4X5Z5-F1
#
_entry.id   AF-A0A2A4X5Z5-F1
#
_cell.length_a   1.000
_cell.length_b   1.000
_cell.length_c   1.000
_cell.angle_alpha   90.00
_cell.angle_beta   90.00
_cell.angle_gamma   90.00
#
_symmetry.space_group_name_H-M   'P 1'
#
loop_
_entity.id
_entity.type
_entity.pdbx_description
1 polymer ?
#
loop_
_entity_poly.entity_id
_entity_poly.type
_entity_poly.pdbx_seq_one_letter_code
_entity_poly.pdbx_strand_id
1 'polypeptide(L)'
;MYELFNFYSLGKTNYCLRALIDKGQVKARNFQRNPNKNIYVYLLTPKGIEEKAQLTTRFLKHKMVEYEMLKREIDQLKDEVNGLDDLLVRDPE
;
A
#
# COMPACT_ATOMS: atom_id res chain seq x y z
N MET A 1 0.78 3.49 23.14
CA MET A 1 1.29 4.11 21.88
C MET A 1 2.80 3.94 21.68
N TYR A 2 3.62 3.62 22.71
CA TYR A 2 5.07 3.40 22.56
C TYR A 2 5.51 1.94 22.31
N GLU A 3 4.62 0.95 22.42
CA GLU A 3 4.99 -0.46 22.18
C GLU A 3 4.80 -0.96 20.74
N LEU A 4 4.13 -0.20 19.87
CA LEU A 4 3.86 -0.61 18.48
C LEU A 4 4.94 -0.17 17.46
N PHE A 5 5.98 0.58 17.88
CA PHE A 5 6.99 1.14 16.95
C PHE A 5 8.33 0.37 16.90
N ASN A 6 8.48 -0.76 17.60
CA ASN A 6 9.74 -1.50 17.66
C ASN A 6 9.93 -2.58 16.57
N PHE A 7 9.13 -2.60 15.51
CA PHE A 7 9.20 -3.68 14.51
C PHE A 7 10.37 -3.57 13.50
N TYR A 8 11.14 -2.48 13.51
CA TYR A 8 12.27 -2.29 12.60
C TYR A 8 13.55 -1.95 13.37
N SER A 9 14.38 -2.96 13.61
CA SER A 9 15.73 -2.74 14.14
C SER A 9 16.64 -2.13 13.07
N LEU A 10 17.65 -1.37 13.51
CA LEU A 10 18.68 -0.81 12.61
C LEU A 10 19.32 -1.89 11.73
N GLY A 11 19.57 -3.08 12.30
CA GLY A 11 20.13 -4.22 11.56
C GLY A 11 19.22 -4.69 10.43
N LYS A 12 17.91 -4.86 10.69
CA LYS A 12 16.94 -5.29 9.67
C LYS A 12 16.80 -4.24 8.57
N THR A 13 16.70 -2.97 8.93
CA THR A 13 16.61 -1.86 7.97
C THR A 13 17.85 -1.79 7.08
N ASN A 14 19.05 -1.88 7.67
CA ASN A 14 20.31 -1.85 6.91
C ASN A 14 20.45 -3.07 5.99
N TYR A 15 20.04 -4.25 6.44
CA TYR A 15 20.01 -5.45 5.62
C TYR A 15 19.11 -5.28 4.39
N CYS A 16 17.87 -4.81 4.56
CA CYS A 16 16.95 -4.55 3.46
C CYS A 16 17.48 -3.48 2.50
N LEU A 17 18.04 -2.38 3.02
CA LEU A 17 18.62 -1.32 2.18
C LEU A 17 19.77 -1.84 1.32
N ARG A 18 20.68 -2.65 1.89
CA ARG A 18 21.76 -3.29 1.13
C ARG A 18 21.22 -4.19 0.04
N ALA A 19 20.24 -5.03 0.35
CA ALA A 19 19.61 -5.89 -0.65
C ALA A 19 18.96 -5.10 -1.81
N LEU A 20 18.35 -3.94 -1.53
CA LEU A 20 17.78 -3.06 -2.56
C LEU A 20 18.88 -2.38 -3.41
N ILE A 21 20.04 -2.06 -2.81
CA ILE A 21 21.22 -1.56 -3.52
C ILE A 21 21.80 -2.66 -4.43
N ASP A 22 21.96 -3.88 -3.92
CA ASP A 22 22.51 -5.02 -4.66
C ASP A 22 21.60 -5.39 -5.86
N LYS A 23 20.28 -5.23 -5.71
CA LYS A 23 19.31 -5.37 -6.82
C LYS A 23 19.33 -4.20 -7.82
N GLY A 24 20.05 -3.13 -7.52
CA GLY A 24 20.14 -1.92 -8.34
C GLY A 24 18.90 -1.02 -8.29
N GLN A 25 18.03 -1.20 -7.29
CA GLN A 25 16.79 -0.41 -7.13
C GLN A 25 17.04 0.90 -6.37
N VAL A 26 18.03 0.90 -5.46
CA VAL A 26 18.43 2.06 -4.66
C VAL A 26 19.89 2.39 -4.90
N LYS A 27 20.22 3.69 -4.95
CA LYS A 27 21.59 4.19 -4.95
C LYS A 27 21.82 5.03 -3.70
N ALA A 28 22.85 4.67 -2.93
CA ALA A 28 23.34 5.50 -1.84
C ALA A 28 24.33 6.55 -2.37
N ARG A 29 24.16 7.81 -1.97
CA ARG A 29 25.13 8.89 -2.20
C ARG A 29 25.54 9.51 -0.87
N ASN A 30 26.85 9.66 -0.69
CA ASN A 30 27.44 10.37 0.45
C ASN A 30 27.59 11.84 0.08
N PHE A 31 26.95 12.73 0.83
CA PHE A 31 27.25 14.16 0.72
C PHE A 31 28.52 14.46 1.51
N GLN A 32 29.70 14.28 0.90
CA GLN A 32 31.00 14.66 1.49
C GLN A 32 31.23 16.19 1.48
N ARG A 33 30.23 16.99 1.86
CA ARG A 33 30.35 18.45 1.91
C ARG A 33 30.37 19.05 3.32
N ASN A 34 30.23 18.22 4.35
CA ASN A 34 30.40 18.63 5.74
C ASN A 34 31.22 17.56 6.51
N PRO A 35 32.44 17.86 6.98
CA PRO A 35 33.27 16.90 7.70
C PRO A 35 32.65 16.37 9.01
N ASN A 36 31.61 17.05 9.54
CA ASN A 36 30.95 16.68 10.78
C ASN A 36 29.61 15.93 10.60
N LYS A 37 29.16 15.64 9.37
CA LYS A 37 27.87 14.96 9.12
C LYS A 37 27.90 14.03 7.90
N ASN A 38 27.95 12.72 8.13
CA ASN A 38 27.74 11.70 7.10
C ASN A 38 26.25 11.50 6.84
N ILE A 39 25.63 12.41 6.08
CA ILE A 39 24.25 12.25 5.62
C ILE A 39 24.25 11.40 4.35
N TYR A 40 23.67 10.22 4.45
CA TYR A 40 23.41 9.33 3.32
C TYR A 40 22.07 9.71 2.69
N VAL A 41 22.06 9.93 1.38
CA VAL A 41 20.81 10.05 0.62
C VAL A 41 20.62 8.78 -0.20
N TYR A 42 19.46 8.14 -0.01
CA TYR A 42 19.04 6.95 -0.74
C TYR A 42 18.05 7.37 -1.83
N LEU A 43 18.45 7.25 -3.08
CA LEU A 43 17.63 7.61 -4.23
C LEU A 43 17.22 6.35 -4.99
N LEU A 44 15.97 6.32 -5.48
CA LEU A 44 15.58 5.30 -6.45
C LEU A 44 16.35 5.51 -7.75
N THR A 45 16.81 4.40 -8.32
CA THR A 45 17.31 4.38 -9.70
C THR A 45 16.13 4.34 -10.67
N PRO A 46 16.33 4.54 -11.99
CA PRO A 46 15.28 4.31 -12.97
C PRO A 46 14.64 2.91 -12.84
N LYS A 47 15.45 1.87 -12.60
CA LYS A 47 14.98 0.51 -12.29
C LYS A 47 14.13 0.48 -11.01
N GLY A 48 14.57 1.15 -9.95
CA GLY A 48 13.79 1.24 -8.70
C GLY A 48 12.45 1.93 -8.86
N ILE A 49 12.36 2.94 -9.74
CA ILE A 49 11.11 3.61 -10.08
C ILE A 49 10.17 2.66 -10.83
N GLU A 50 10.69 1.94 -11.83
CA GLU A 50 9.94 0.95 -12.60
C GLU A 50 9.35 -0.14 -11.69
N GLU A 51 10.17 -0.72 -10.81
CA GLU A 51 9.75 -1.76 -9.86
C GLU A 51 8.68 -1.25 -8.90
N LYS A 52 8.84 -0.02 -8.39
CA LYS A 52 7.82 0.62 -7.54
C LYS A 52 6.51 0.82 -8.31
N ALA A 53 6.57 1.24 -9.56
CA ALA A 53 5.40 1.42 -10.42
C ALA A 53 4.68 0.08 -10.65
N GLN A 54 5.39 -0.98 -11.02
CA GLN A 54 4.83 -2.31 -11.22
C GLN A 54 4.14 -2.86 -9.96
N LEU A 55 4.79 -2.73 -8.79
CA LEU A 55 4.21 -3.11 -7.50
C LEU A 55 2.92 -2.33 -7.21
N THR A 56 2.93 -1.02 -7.46
CA THR A 56 1.79 -0.12 -7.23
C THR A 56 0.64 -0.48 -8.15
N THR A 57 0.90 -0.72 -9.44
CA THR A 57 -0.12 -1.13 -10.41
C THR A 57 -0.76 -2.46 -10.02
N ARG A 58 0.02 -3.45 -9.57
CA ARG A 58 -0.53 -4.73 -9.10
C ARG A 58 -1.42 -4.53 -7.89
N PHE A 59 -0.97 -3.75 -6.91
CA PHE A 59 -1.77 -3.42 -5.74
C PHE A 59 -3.09 -2.75 -6.11
N LEU A 60 -3.07 -1.76 -7.01
CA LEU A 60 -4.27 -1.07 -7.46
C LEU A 60 -5.24 -2.01 -8.17
N LYS A 61 -4.75 -2.92 -9.03
CA LYS A 61 -5.60 -3.94 -9.67
C LYS A 61 -6.35 -4.79 -8.64
N HIS A 62 -5.66 -5.24 -7.60
CA HIS A 62 -6.31 -5.99 -6.52
C HIS A 62 -7.37 -5.15 -5.80
N LYS A 63 -7.06 -3.90 -5.47
CA LYS A 63 -8.02 -3.00 -4.80
C LYS A 63 -9.24 -2.68 -5.65
N MET A 64 -9.09 -2.57 -6.97
CA MET A 64 -10.24 -2.40 -7.85
C MET A 64 -11.16 -3.62 -7.83
N VAL A 65 -10.61 -4.83 -7.81
CA VAL A 65 -11.41 -6.05 -7.72
C VAL A 65 -12.17 -6.11 -6.39
N GLU A 66 -11.49 -5.84 -5.27
CA GLU A 66 -12.13 -5.77 -3.95
C GLU A 66 -13.25 -4.72 -3.91
N TYR A 67 -13.02 -3.54 -4.50
CA TYR A 67 -14.01 -2.47 -4.60
C TYR A 67 -15.26 -2.91 -5.37
N GLU A 68 -15.10 -3.53 -6.53
CA GLU A 68 -16.24 -4.01 -7.33
C GLU A 68 -17.03 -5.10 -6.62
N MET A 69 -16.36 -5.99 -5.88
CA MET A 69 -17.05 -7.00 -5.05
C MET A 69 -17.90 -6.34 -3.97
N LEU A 70 -17.31 -5.41 -3.21
CA LEU A 70 -18.01 -4.70 -2.15
C LEU A 70 -19.19 -3.88 -2.70
N LYS A 71 -19.03 -3.27 -3.87
CA LYS A 71 -20.09 -2.52 -4.53
C LYS A 71 -21.29 -3.41 -4.87
N ARG A 72 -21.04 -4.60 -5.43
CA ARG A 72 -22.10 -5.58 -5.73
C ARG A 72 -22.84 -6.04 -4.48
N GLU A 73 -22.10 -6.30 -3.40
CA GLU A 73 -22.69 -6.68 -2.12
C GLU A 73 -23.61 -5.56 -1.58
N ILE A 74 -23.16 -4.31 -1.63
CA ILE A 74 -23.99 -3.15 -1.24
C ILE A 74 -25.25 -3.05 -2.11
N ASP A 75 -25.12 -3.22 -3.42
CA ASP A 75 -26.26 -3.14 -4.34
C ASP A 75 -27.27 -4.27 -4.07
N GLN A 76 -26.81 -5.50 -3.83
CA GLN A 76 -27.67 -6.62 -3.43
C GLN A 76 -28.41 -6.35 -2.12
N LEU A 77 -27.71 -5.85 -1.10
CA LEU A 77 -28.32 -5.51 0.19
C LEU A 77 -29.39 -4.41 0.05
N LYS A 78 -29.18 -3.44 -0.85
CA LYS A 78 -30.18 -2.40 -1.14
C LYS A 78 -31.41 -2.98 -1.82
N ASP A 79 -31.23 -3.87 -2.79
CA ASP A 79 -32.33 -4.52 -3.48
C ASP A 79 -33.15 -5.41 -2.53
N GLU A 80 -32.49 -6.12 -1.62
CA GLU A 80 -33.15 -6.90 -0.56
C GLU A 80 -34.01 -6.01 0.34
N VAL A 81 -33.47 -4.88 0.83
CA VAL A 81 -34.21 -3.92 1.68
C VAL A 81 -35.40 -3.32 0.94
N ASN A 82 -35.23 -2.90 -0.33
CA ASN A 82 -36.33 -2.36 -1.12
C ASN A 82 -37.43 -3.41 -1.39
N GLY A 83 -37.04 -4.66 -1.65
CA GLY A 83 -38.00 -5.76 -1.83
C GLY A 83 -38.75 -6.13 -0.55
N LEU A 84 -38.13 -5.93 0.63
CA LEU A 84 -38.77 -6.07 1.93
C LEU A 84 -39.81 -4.97 2.16
N ASP A 85 -39.50 -3.71 1.83
CA ASP A 85 -40.47 -2.60 1.90
C ASP A 85 -41.68 -2.87 0.98
N ASP A 86 -41.46 -3.36 -0.24
CA ASP A 86 -42.54 -3.74 -1.17
C ASP A 86 -43.39 -4.93 -0.69
N LEU A 87 -42.86 -5.79 0.20
CA LEU A 87 -43.61 -6.87 0.85
C LEU A 87 -44.42 -6.36 2.04
N LEU A 88 -43.88 -5.41 2.81
CA LEU A 88 -44.54 -4.82 3.98
C LEU A 88 -45.63 -3.80 3.60
N VAL A 89 -45.58 -3.21 2.40
CA VAL A 89 -46.65 -2.35 1.86
C VAL A 89 -47.88 -3.16 1.38
N ARG A 90 -47.74 -4.48 1.21
CA ARG A 90 -48.82 -5.38 0.75
C ARG A 90 -49.55 -6.11 1.88
N ASP A 91 -49.59 -5.57 3.10
CA ASP A 91 -50.57 -6.04 4.09
C ASP A 91 -51.97 -5.62 3.61
N PRO A 92 -52.86 -6.55 3.20
CA PRO A 92 -54.22 -6.22 2.83
C PRO A 92 -55.09 -6.24 4.09
N GLU A 93 -55.66 -5.08 4.45
CA GLU A 93 -56.94 -5.06 5.20
C GLU A 93 -58.11 -5.43 4.28
#